data_AF-A0A2W0CGR7-F1
#
_entry.id   AF-A0A2W0CGR7-F1
#
_cell.length_a   1.000
_cell.length_b   1.000
_cell.length_c   1.000
_cell.angle_alpha   90.00
_cell.angle_beta   90.00
_cell.angle_gamma   90.00
#
_symmetry.space_group_name_H-M   'P 1'
#
loop_
_entity.id
_entity.type
_entity.pdbx_description
1 polymer ?
#
loop_
_entity_poly.entity_id
_entity_poly.type
_entity_poly.pdbx_seq_one_letter_code
_entity_poly.pdbx_strand_id
1 'polypeptide(L)'
;MYKLMNVGDVFESLEYGTILVGINPELDDLSHDQIKNRIDNRIVIRTPDKKEFSIEVVSIQISSSLMNKKSIGICVGRSINQSEIPLNSEVYTDKS
;
A
#
# COMPACT_ATOMS: atom_id res chain seq x y z
N MET A 1 -0.47 2.68 14.77
CA MET A 1 -0.70 1.93 13.51
C MET A 1 -2.08 2.25 12.95
N TYR A 2 -2.12 2.92 11.81
CA TYR A 2 -3.34 3.26 11.09
C TYR A 2 -3.47 2.38 9.84
N LYS A 3 -4.67 1.90 9.52
CA LYS A 3 -4.89 1.04 8.34
C LYS A 3 -4.86 1.89 7.07
N LEU A 4 -3.95 1.58 6.16
CA LEU A 4 -3.78 2.30 4.90
C LEU A 4 -4.73 1.79 3.83
N MET A 5 -4.80 0.48 3.61
CA MET A 5 -5.65 -0.14 2.59
C MET A 5 -5.77 -1.65 2.78
N ASN A 6 -6.74 -2.26 2.10
CA ASN A 6 -6.66 -3.68 1.75
C ASN A 6 -5.97 -3.82 0.39
N VAL A 7 -5.12 -4.84 0.24
CA VAL A 7 -4.49 -5.20 -1.03
C VAL A 7 -5.57 -5.76 -1.96
N GLY A 8 -5.91 -5.00 -2.99
CA GLY A 8 -6.84 -5.39 -4.04
C GLY A 8 -6.16 -5.98 -5.27
N ASP A 9 -4.92 -5.57 -5.54
CA ASP A 9 -4.10 -6.10 -6.62
C ASP A 9 -2.60 -6.05 -6.26
N VAL A 10 -1.83 -6.97 -6.83
CA VAL A 10 -0.36 -7.04 -6.69
C VAL A 10 0.21 -7.45 -8.02
N PHE A 11 1.19 -6.68 -8.51
CA PHE A 11 1.88 -7.02 -9.74
C PHE A 11 3.34 -6.58 -9.69
N GLU A 12 4.13 -7.14 -10.60
CA GLU A 12 5.55 -6.87 -10.72
C GLU A 12 5.82 -5.97 -11.92
N SER A 13 6.53 -4.87 -11.66
CA SER A 13 7.13 -4.04 -12.70
C SER A 13 8.58 -4.44 -12.90
N LEU A 14 8.99 -4.64 -14.15
CA LEU A 14 10.40 -4.88 -14.49
C LEU A 14 11.32 -3.75 -14.02
N GLU A 15 10.82 -2.52 -14.03
CA GLU A 15 11.59 -1.33 -13.65
C GLU A 15 11.58 -1.09 -12.14
N TYR A 16 10.40 -1.16 -11.52
CA TYR A 16 10.20 -0.72 -10.13
C TYR A 16 10.14 -1.86 -9.09
N GLY A 17 9.91 -3.11 -9.52
CA GLY A 17 9.69 -4.25 -8.62
C GLY A 17 8.21 -4.46 -8.28
N THR A 18 7.92 -5.02 -7.11
CA THR A 18 6.56 -5.34 -6.68
C THR A 18 5.80 -4.10 -6.25
N ILE A 19 4.57 -3.98 -6.76
CA ILE A 19 3.65 -2.87 -6.50
C ILE A 19 2.35 -3.44 -5.94
N LEU A 20 1.90 -2.84 -4.84
CA LEU A 20 0.66 -3.15 -4.15
C LEU A 20 -0.36 -2.08 -4.47
N VAL A 21 -1.56 -2.47 -4.87
CA VAL A 21 -2.64 -1.53 -5.13
C VAL A 21 -3.82 -1.83 -4.21
N GLY A 22 -4.38 -0.79 -3.63
CA GLY A 22 -5.54 -0.89 -2.77
C GLY A 22 -6.33 0.41 -2.72
N ILE A 23 -7.52 0.30 -2.14
CA ILE A 23 -8.42 1.43 -1.91
C ILE A 23 -8.69 1.54 -0.42
N ASN A 24 -8.89 2.77 0.04
CA ASN A 24 -9.38 3.04 1.38
C ASN A 24 -10.29 4.27 1.36
N PRO A 25 -11.62 4.07 1.42
CA PRO A 25 -12.57 5.17 1.41
C PRO A 25 -12.37 6.19 2.55
N GLU A 26 -11.78 5.80 3.69
CA GLU A 26 -11.48 6.73 4.79
C GLU A 26 -10.42 7.77 4.42
N LEU A 27 -9.65 7.53 3.36
CA LEU A 27 -8.62 8.44 2.87
C LEU A 27 -9.12 9.33 1.71
N ASP A 28 -10.34 9.13 1.22
CA ASP A 28 -10.90 9.88 0.07
C ASP A 28 -10.98 11.40 0.32
N ASP A 29 -11.14 11.82 1.58
CA ASP A 29 -11.23 13.23 1.96
C ASP A 29 -9.85 13.90 2.13
N LEU A 30 -8.76 13.14 2.11
CA LEU A 30 -7.40 13.66 2.31
C LEU A 30 -6.73 14.05 1.00
N SER A 31 -5.92 15.10 1.00
CA SER A 31 -5.05 15.40 -0.15
C SER A 31 -4.03 14.29 -0.41
N HIS A 32 -3.48 14.22 -1.64
CA HIS A 32 -2.45 13.26 -1.98
C HIS A 32 -1.22 13.38 -1.06
N ASP A 33 -0.82 14.60 -0.74
CA ASP A 33 0.32 14.84 0.16
C ASP A 33 0.03 14.41 1.60
N GLN A 34 -1.19 14.61 2.10
CA GLN A 34 -1.58 14.10 3.42
C GLN A 34 -1.52 12.57 3.50
N ILE A 35 -1.92 11.87 2.44
CA ILE A 35 -1.85 10.41 2.38
C ILE A 35 -0.38 9.97 2.30
N LYS A 36 0.42 10.58 1.41
CA LYS A 36 1.86 10.30 1.32
C LYS A 36 2.57 10.52 2.65
N ASN A 37 2.28 11.61 3.36
CA ASN A 37 2.89 11.89 4.67
C ASN A 37 2.52 10.87 5.76
N ARG A 38 1.37 10.19 5.63
CA ARG A 38 0.98 9.08 6.52
C ARG A 38 1.75 7.78 6.20
N ILE A 39 2.10 7.58 4.94
CA ILE A 39 2.86 6.42 4.47
C ILE A 39 4.35 6.78 4.55
N ASP A 40 5.01 6.37 5.62
CA ASP A 40 6.44 6.62 5.77
C ASP A 40 7.27 5.69 4.87
N ASN A 41 8.59 5.70 5.05
CA ASN A 41 9.53 4.83 4.37
C ASN A 41 9.32 3.33 4.67
N ARG A 42 8.42 2.97 5.59
CA ARG A 42 8.06 1.59 5.92
C ARG A 42 6.55 1.43 6.11
N ILE A 43 6.06 0.26 5.74
CA ILE A 43 4.69 -0.21 6.00
C ILE A 43 4.74 -1.57 6.69
N VAL A 44 3.65 -1.93 7.36
CA VAL A 44 3.43 -3.27 7.88
C VAL A 44 2.35 -3.94 7.03
N ILE A 45 2.64 -5.15 6.55
CA ILE A 45 1.69 -5.99 5.84
C ILE A 45 1.24 -7.10 6.77
N ARG A 46 -0.07 -7.23 6.95
CA ARG A 46 -0.71 -8.36 7.61
C ARG A 46 -1.40 -9.23 6.56
N THR A 47 -0.95 -10.47 6.44
CA THR A 47 -1.54 -11.44 5.52
C THR A 47 -2.84 -12.05 6.09
N PRO A 48 -3.69 -12.67 5.26
CA PRO A 48 -4.92 -13.32 5.74
C PRO A 48 -4.69 -14.44 6.76
N ASP A 49 -3.53 -15.11 6.73
CA ASP A 49 -3.11 -16.10 7.73
C ASP A 49 -2.51 -15.48 9.00
N LYS A 50 -2.68 -14.15 9.18
CA LYS A 50 -2.24 -13.36 10.34
C LYS A 50 -0.73 -13.27 10.53
N LYS A 51 0.07 -13.56 9.50
CA LYS A 51 1.50 -13.21 9.53
C LYS A 51 1.64 -11.71 9.32
N GLU A 52 2.59 -11.13 10.03
CA GLU A 52 2.92 -9.71 9.91
C GLU A 52 4.39 -9.55 9.59
N PHE A 53 4.71 -8.64 8.69
CA PHE A 53 6.08 -8.26 8.39
C PHE A 53 6.14 -6.81 7.91
N SER A 54 7.26 -6.15 8.21
CA SER A 54 7.52 -4.78 7.77
C SER A 54 8.32 -4.78 6.48
N ILE A 55 8.01 -3.85 5.59
CA ILE A 55 8.70 -3.69 4.32
C ILE A 55 8.96 -2.22 4.01
N GLU A 56 10.07 -1.95 3.33
CA GLU A 56 10.45 -0.60 2.92
C GLU A 56 9.64 -0.16 1.71
N VAL A 57 9.25 1.11 1.73
CA VAL A 57 8.52 1.76 0.65
C VAL A 57 9.53 2.48 -0.24
N VAL A 58 9.55 2.09 -1.52
CA VAL A 58 10.39 2.74 -2.54
C VAL A 58 9.69 3.97 -3.10
N SER A 59 8.39 3.86 -3.39
CA SER A 59 7.61 4.98 -3.91
C SER A 59 6.11 4.78 -3.68
N ILE A 60 5.37 5.89 -3.70
CA ILE A 60 3.93 5.93 -3.50
C ILE A 60 3.30 6.67 -4.66
N GLN A 61 2.30 6.06 -5.29
CA GLN A 61 1.45 6.69 -6.28
C GLN A 61 0.01 6.73 -5.77
N ILE A 62 -0.65 7.86 -5.99
CA ILE A 62 -2.06 8.04 -5.63
C ILE A 62 -2.77 8.51 -6.89
N SER A 63 -3.81 7.78 -7.28
CA SER A 63 -4.71 8.21 -8.33
C SER A 63 -6.09 8.51 -7.74
N SER A 64 -6.85 9.36 -8.42
CA SER A 64 -8.20 9.74 -8.00
C SER A 64 -9.15 9.58 -9.17
N SER A 65 -10.29 8.94 -8.92
CA SER A 65 -11.36 8.80 -9.90
C SER A 65 -12.15 10.11 -10.04
N LEU A 66 -13.05 10.15 -11.02
CA LEU A 66 -13.99 11.26 -11.22
C LEU A 66 -14.89 11.53 -10.00
N MET A 67 -15.13 10.51 -9.15
CA MET A 67 -15.90 10.62 -7.91
C MET A 67 -15.01 10.90 -6.68
N ASN A 68 -13.77 11.34 -6.91
CA ASN A 68 -12.75 11.57 -5.88
C ASN A 68 -12.42 10.32 -5.03
N LYS A 69 -12.68 9.12 -5.57
CA LYS A 69 -12.25 7.85 -4.95
C LYS A 69 -10.78 7.63 -5.20
N LYS A 70 -10.02 7.34 -4.15
CA LYS A 70 -8.57 7.21 -4.23
C LYS A 70 -8.14 5.75 -4.34
N SER A 71 -7.18 5.54 -5.22
CA SER A 71 -6.41 4.30 -5.29
C SER A 71 -4.97 4.59 -4.89
N ILE A 72 -4.43 3.74 -4.05
CA ILE A 72 -3.09 3.87 -3.47
C ILE A 72 -2.24 2.75 -4.04
N GLY A 73 -1.22 3.12 -4.79
CA GLY A 73 -0.16 2.24 -5.26
C GLY A 73 1.08 2.41 -4.39
N ILE A 74 1.58 1.32 -3.80
CA ILE A 74 2.80 1.32 -2.99
C ILE A 74 3.80 0.38 -3.63
N CYS A 75 4.94 0.92 -4.06
CA CYS A 75 6.05 0.14 -4.57
C CYS A 75 6.98 -0.24 -3.42
N VAL A 76 7.27 -1.53 -3.30
CA VAL A 76 8.14 -2.10 -2.26
C VAL A 76 9.45 -2.67 -2.83
N GLY A 77 9.76 -2.33 -4.09
CA GLY A 77 10.99 -2.77 -4.74
C GLY A 77 11.02 -4.27 -5.01
N ARG A 78 12.22 -4.85 -5.03
CA ARG A 78 12.46 -6.28 -5.34
C ARG A 78 12.77 -7.11 -4.10
N SER A 79 12.54 -6.58 -2.90
CA SER A 79 12.80 -7.29 -1.64
C SER A 79 11.77 -8.37 -1.34
N ILE A 80 10.62 -8.32 -2.02
CA ILE A 80 9.52 -9.27 -1.93
C ILE A 80 8.96 -9.47 -3.33
N ASN A 81 8.34 -10.61 -3.59
CA ASN A 81 7.64 -10.87 -4.85
C ASN A 81 6.11 -10.91 -4.65
N GLN A 82 5.36 -10.91 -5.76
CA GLN A 82 3.89 -10.90 -5.70
C GLN A 82 3.28 -12.12 -5.00
N SER A 83 3.96 -13.27 -4.99
CA SER A 83 3.45 -14.52 -4.39
C SER A 83 3.49 -14.50 -2.86
N GLU A 84 4.30 -13.62 -2.28
CA GLU A 84 4.46 -13.47 -0.83
C GLU A 84 3.43 -12.51 -0.23
N ILE A 85 2.69 -11.75 -1.05
CA ILE A 85 1.65 -10.82 -0.61
C ILE A 85 0.31 -11.25 -1.20
N PRO A 86 -0.45 -12.09 -0.48
CA PRO A 86 -1.78 -12.50 -0.92
C PRO A 86 -2.72 -11.31 -1.06
N LEU A 87 -3.68 -11.43 -1.98
CA LEU A 87 -4.83 -10.53 -2.03
C LEU A 87 -5.59 -10.54 -0.68
N ASN A 88 -6.26 -9.43 -0.38
CA ASN A 88 -6.92 -9.15 0.89
C ASN A 88 -5.97 -9.05 2.11
N SER A 89 -4.65 -9.01 1.89
CA SER A 89 -3.73 -8.57 2.94
C SER A 89 -4.07 -7.13 3.35
N GLU A 90 -3.83 -6.80 4.61
CA GLU A 90 -4.05 -5.47 5.16
C GLU A 90 -2.72 -4.73 5.26
N VAL A 91 -2.69 -3.47 4.83
CA VAL A 91 -1.51 -2.61 4.90
C VAL A 91 -1.71 -1.56 5.99
N TYR A 92 -0.71 -1.37 6.83
CA TYR A 92 -0.72 -0.43 7.95
C TYR A 92 0.48 0.52 7.91
N THR A 93 0.31 1.71 8.50
CA THR A 93 1.43 2.60 8.81
C THR A 93 2.30 2.00 9.90
N ASP A 94 3.62 2.13 9.77
CA ASP A 94 4.56 1.75 10.83
C ASP A 94 4.58 2.78 11.99
N LYS A 95 4.03 3.99 11.78
CA LYS A 95 3.93 5.02 12.83
C LYS A 95 2.90 4.66 13.90
N SER A 96 3.34 4.73 15.15
CA SER A 96 2.55 4.78 16.39
C SER A 96 2.00 6.17 16.63
#